data_AF-A0A1A3T130-F1
#
_entry.id   AF-A0A1A3T130-F1
#
_cell.length_a   1.000
_cell.length_b   1.000
_cell.length_c   1.000
_cell.angle_alpha   90.00
_cell.angle_beta   90.00
_cell.angle_gamma   90.00
#
_symmetry.space_group_name_H-M   'P 1'
#
loop_
_entity.id
_entity.type
_entity.pdbx_description
1 polymer ?
#
loop_
_entity_poly.entity_id
_entity_poly.type
_entity_poly.pdbx_seq_one_letter_code
_entity_poly.pdbx_strand_id
1 'polypeptide(L)' 'MPATAIDPRVPLAEMGVDSVHAVSLVGDIEVYFDIDVDPTLVFDYPTLSHIADYIGDAIAEQRVVA' A
#
# COMPACT_ATOMS: atom_id res chain seq x y z
N MET A 1 7.65 -22.97 2.84
CA MET A 1 7.17 -22.10 3.95
C MET A 1 5.77 -21.65 3.56
N PRO A 2 4.71 -21.90 4.36
CA PRO A 2 3.36 -21.50 3.98
C PRO A 2 3.22 -19.98 4.07
N ALA A 3 2.89 -19.33 2.96
CA ALA A 3 2.74 -17.87 2.83
C ALA A 3 1.42 -17.35 3.43
N THR A 4 0.96 -17.88 4.57
CA THR A 4 -0.44 -17.77 5.00
C THR A 4 -0.67 -16.92 6.26
N ALA A 5 0.26 -16.04 6.63
CA ALA A 5 0.04 -15.11 7.75
C ALA A 5 0.79 -13.79 7.50
N ILE A 6 0.48 -13.13 6.37
CA ILE A 6 0.86 -11.73 6.19
C ILE A 6 -0.12 -10.92 7.04
N ASP A 7 0.33 -10.45 8.21
CA ASP A 7 -0.49 -9.61 9.08
C ASP A 7 -0.41 -8.16 8.56
N PRO A 8 -1.51 -7.61 8.05
CA PRO A 8 -1.50 -6.29 7.44
C PRO A 8 -1.25 -5.16 8.44
N ARG A 9 -1.31 -5.45 9.76
CA ARG A 9 -1.03 -4.52 10.84
C ARG A 9 0.45 -4.47 11.22
N VAL A 10 1.24 -5.45 10.76
CA VAL A 10 2.67 -5.50 11.04
C VAL A 10 3.40 -4.64 10.02
N PRO A 11 4.37 -3.81 10.47
CA PRO A 11 5.23 -3.07 9.57
C PRO A 11 5.89 -4.00 8.53
N LEU A 12 5.92 -3.57 7.27
CA LEU A 12 6.58 -4.29 6.17
C LEU A 12 8.04 -4.65 6.54
N ALA A 13 8.73 -3.73 7.22
CA ALA A 13 10.07 -3.95 7.75
C ALA A 13 10.15 -5.12 8.77
N GLU A 14 9.14 -5.29 9.62
CA GLU A 14 9.07 -6.39 10.58
C GLU A 14 8.67 -7.72 9.94
N MET A 15 7.95 -7.67 8.80
CA MET A 15 7.65 -8.86 8.00
C MET A 15 8.81 -9.32 7.11
N GLY A 16 9.96 -8.63 7.16
CA GLY A 16 11.10 -8.89 6.28
C GLY A 16 10.87 -8.44 4.83
N VAL A 17 9.89 -7.55 4.61
CA VAL A 17 9.70 -6.89 3.32
C VAL A 17 10.64 -5.70 3.25
N ASP A 18 11.63 -5.79 2.37
CA ASP A 18 12.56 -4.69 2.12
C ASP A 18 11.82 -3.44 1.61
N SER A 19 12.33 -2.26 1.96
CA SER A 19 11.77 -0.96 1.56
C SER A 19 11.60 -0.82 0.04
N VAL A 20 12.41 -1.50 -0.77
CA VAL A 20 12.25 -1.55 -2.24
C VAL A 20 10.96 -2.28 -2.65
N HIS A 21 10.63 -3.38 -1.99
CA HIS A 21 9.39 -4.13 -2.29
C HIS A 21 8.16 -3.35 -1.83
N ALA A 22 8.25 -2.61 -0.72
CA ALA A 22 7.18 -1.73 -0.25
C ALA A 22 6.90 -0.60 -1.26
N VAL A 23 7.95 0.10 -1.71
CA VAL A 23 7.82 1.17 -2.71
C VAL A 23 7.32 0.62 -4.06
N SER A 24 7.83 -0.54 -4.49
CA SER A 24 7.35 -1.19 -5.73
C SER A 24 5.87 -1.52 -5.63
N LEU A 25 5.41 -2.05 -4.49
CA LEU A 25 4.00 -2.38 -4.28
C LEU A 25 3.10 -1.15 -4.41
N VAL A 26 3.51 0.00 -3.86
CA VAL A 26 2.77 1.25 -4.01
C VAL A 26 2.72 1.68 -5.47
N GLY A 27 3.85 1.68 -6.17
CA GLY A 27 3.87 2.04 -7.60
C GLY A 27 3.05 1.09 -8.47
N ASP A 28 3.05 -0.22 -8.17
CA ASP A 28 2.19 -1.20 -8.85
C ASP A 28 0.70 -0.91 -8.61
N ILE A 29 0.35 -0.48 -7.40
CA ILE A 29 -1.02 -0.13 -7.02
C ILE A 29 -1.46 1.17 -7.71
N GLU A 30 -0.61 2.20 -7.75
CA GLU A 30 -0.89 3.45 -8.48
C GLU A 30 -1.24 3.15 -9.94
N VAL A 31 -0.42 2.35 -10.61
CA VAL A 31 -0.62 1.97 -12.01
C VAL A 31 -1.85 1.09 -12.19
N TYR A 32 -2.11 0.18 -11.25
CA TYR A 32 -3.23 -0.76 -11.36
C TYR A 32 -4.59 -0.09 -11.12
N PHE A 33 -4.66 0.84 -10.17
CA PHE A 33 -5.89 1.54 -9.80
C PHE A 33 -6.03 2.92 -10.46
N ASP A 34 -5.02 3.36 -11.22
CA ASP A 34 -4.93 4.68 -11.84
C ASP A 34 -5.07 5.82 -10.80
N ILE A 35 -4.47 5.61 -9.63
CA ILE A 35 -4.47 6.56 -8.50
C ILE A 35 -3.09 7.18 -8.33
N ASP A 36 -3.04 8.44 -7.89
CA ASP A 36 -1.81 9.13 -7.50
C ASP A 36 -1.59 8.88 -5.99
N VAL A 37 -0.54 8.14 -5.63
CA VAL A 37 -0.21 7.78 -4.25
C VAL A 37 1.24 8.17 -4.01
N ASP A 38 1.48 9.14 -3.12
CA ASP A 38 2.84 9.57 -2.86
C ASP A 38 3.68 8.40 -2.30
N PRO A 39 4.79 7.98 -2.96
CA PRO A 39 5.60 6.87 -2.51
C PRO A 39 6.31 7.15 -1.18
N THR A 40 6.27 8.38 -0.68
CA THR A 40 6.66 8.69 0.70
C THR A 40 5.69 8.12 1.74
N LEU A 41 4.45 7.74 1.35
CA LEU A 41 3.50 7.08 2.25
C LEU A 41 4.03 5.77 2.83
N VAL A 42 4.86 5.00 2.14
CA VAL A 42 5.44 3.78 2.76
C VAL A 42 6.43 4.08 3.88
N PHE A 43 6.94 5.32 3.95
CA PHE A 43 7.75 5.79 5.07
C PHE A 43 6.88 6.33 6.21
N ASP A 44 5.79 7.05 5.93
CA ASP A 44 4.83 7.53 6.93
C ASP A 44 3.92 6.41 7.46
N TYR A 45 3.63 5.42 6.62
CA TYR A 45 2.68 4.33 6.86
C TYR A 45 3.31 2.98 6.52
N PRO A 46 4.10 2.41 7.44
CA PRO A 46 4.85 1.20 7.17
C PRO A 46 4.00 -0.07 7.12
N THR A 47 2.67 0.02 7.20
CA THR A 47 1.75 -1.13 7.31
C THR A 47 0.84 -1.25 6.10
N LEU A 48 0.53 -2.48 5.69
CA LEU A 48 -0.39 -2.76 4.57
C LEU A 48 -1.81 -2.25 4.85
N SER A 49 -2.24 -2.23 6.11
CA SER A 49 -3.55 -1.70 6.50
C SER A 49 -3.72 -0.23 6.11
N HIS A 50 -2.69 0.60 6.31
CA HIS A 50 -2.77 2.01 5.93
C HIS A 50 -2.74 2.21 4.41
N ILE A 51 -1.93 1.43 3.69
CA ILE A 51 -1.91 1.44 2.23
C ILE A 51 -3.30 1.06 1.69
N ALA A 52 -3.92 0.02 2.23
CA ALA A 52 -5.27 -0.40 1.84
C ALA A 52 -6.34 0.65 2.13
N ASP A 53 -6.23 1.36 3.27
CA ASP A 53 -7.14 2.44 3.64
C ASP A 53 -7.01 3.62 2.68
N TYR A 54 -5.77 4.02 2.36
CA TYR A 54 -5.47 5.09 1.41
C TYR A 54 -5.99 4.80 0.00
N ILE A 55 -5.80 3.57 -0.49
CA ILE A 55 -6.36 3.13 -1.77
C ILE A 55 -7.89 3.19 -1.74
N GLY A 56 -8.50 2.77 -0.63
CA GLY A 56 -9.94 2.85 -0.44
C GLY A 56 -10.46 4.29 -0.55
N ASP A 57 -9.76 5.24 0.07
CA ASP A 57 -10.11 6.66 0.03
C ASP A 57 -9.88 7.24 -1.37
N ALA A 58 -8.73 6.99 -1.98
CA ALA A 58 -8.39 7.46 -3.33
C ALA A 58 -9.38 6.95 -4.40
N ILE A 59 -9.76 5.67 -4.36
CA ILE A 59 -10.79 5.11 -5.26
C ILE A 59 -12.16 5.72 -4.97
N ALA A 60 -12.49 5.99 -3.70
CA ALA A 60 -13.75 6.63 -3.34
C ALA A 60 -13.81 8.08 -3.86
N GLU A 61 -12.73 8.85 -3.72
CA GLU A 61 -12.59 10.22 -4.23
C GLU A 61 -12.67 10.27 -5.76
N GLN A 62 -12.00 9.37 -6.47
CA GLN A 62 -12.07 9.31 -7.93
C GLN A 62 -13.47 8.95 -8.45
N ARG A 63 -14.23 8.14 -7.71
CA ARG A 63 -15.60 7.77 -8.11
C ARG A 63 -16.59 8.93 -8.00
N VAL A 64 -16.28 9.99 -7.24
CA VAL A 64 -17.15 11.17 -7.08
C VAL A 64 -17.07 12.11 -8.28
N VAL A 65 -16.07 11.95 -9.15
CA VAL A 65 -15.83 12.83 -10.30
C VAL A 65 -16.40 12.28 -11.64
N ALA A 66 -17.13 11.16 -11.60
CA ALA A 66 -17.73 10.51 -12.77
C ALA A 66 -19.21 10.86 -12.99
#